data_AF-A0A6P6NGR7-F1
#
_entry.id   AF-A0A6P6NGR7-F1
#
_cell.length_a   1.000
_cell.length_b   1.000
_cell.length_c   1.000
_cell.angle_alpha   90.00
_cell.angle_beta   90.00
_cell.angle_gamma   90.00
#
_symmetry.space_group_name_H-M   'P 1'
#
loop_
_entity.id
_entity.type
_entity.pdbx_description
1 polymer ?
#
loop_
_entity_poly.entity_id
_entity_poly.type
_entity_poly.pdbx_seq_one_letter_code
_entity_poly.pdbx_strand_id
1 'polypeptide(L)' 'MEPVTSWSNERVAEWLKGLDAPLQQYSFSKWHLSGSDLLNLSSTRLEKLGVHKIGHQELILEAVEKLCALTYSVGG' A
#
# COMPACT_ATOMS: atom_id res chain seq x y z
N MET A 1 8.27 0.72 -16.77
CA MET A 1 8.16 0.57 -15.31
C MET A 1 8.07 -0.91 -15.00
N GLU A 2 8.69 -1.38 -13.94
CA GLU A 2 8.47 -2.75 -13.45
C GLU A 2 7.02 -2.88 -12.92
N PRO A 3 6.37 -4.05 -13.07
CA PRO A 3 5.02 -4.25 -12.55
C PRO A 3 5.02 -4.16 -11.02
N VAL A 4 3.94 -3.65 -10.42
CA VAL A 4 3.84 -3.57 -8.95
C VAL A 4 3.98 -4.95 -8.32
N THR A 5 3.52 -6.01 -8.97
CA THR A 5 3.68 -7.40 -8.49
C THR A 5 5.13 -7.84 -8.30
N SER A 6 6.12 -7.19 -8.93
CA SER A 6 7.54 -7.48 -8.72
C SER A 6 8.21 -6.61 -7.65
N TRP A 7 7.49 -5.67 -7.04
CA TRP A 7 8.08 -4.77 -6.05
C TRP A 7 8.55 -5.52 -4.80
N SER A 8 9.77 -5.18 -4.38
CA SER A 8 10.35 -5.64 -3.12
C SER A 8 9.68 -4.99 -1.91
N ASN A 9 9.91 -5.57 -0.74
CA ASN A 9 9.37 -5.06 0.53
C ASN A 9 9.85 -3.62 0.82
N GLU A 10 11.08 -3.31 0.45
CA GLU A 10 11.67 -1.98 0.59
C GLU A 10 10.95 -0.99 -0.32
N ARG A 11 10.74 -1.36 -1.58
CA ARG A 11 10.06 -0.51 -2.56
C ARG A 11 8.62 -0.22 -2.17
N VAL A 12 7.90 -1.20 -1.63
CA VAL A 12 6.54 -1.00 -1.09
C VAL A 12 6.55 -0.06 0.11
N ALA A 13 7.49 -0.24 1.04
CA ALA A 13 7.62 0.66 2.19
C ALA A 13 7.96 2.09 1.78
N GLU A 14 8.82 2.28 0.78
CA GLU A 14 9.13 3.60 0.21
C GLU A 14 7.91 4.23 -0.47
N TRP A 15 7.13 3.46 -1.22
CA TRP A 15 5.90 3.94 -1.83
C TRP A 15 4.87 4.39 -0.77
N LEU A 16 4.66 3.60 0.28
CA LEU A 16 3.77 3.95 1.41
C LEU A 16 4.22 5.22 2.15
N LYS A 17 5.53 5.46 2.23
CA LYS A 17 6.08 6.71 2.78
C LYS A 17 5.80 7.94 1.93
N GLY A 18 5.43 7.76 0.66
CA GLY A 18 4.99 8.82 -0.24
C GLY A 18 3.53 9.25 -0.05
N LEU A 19 2.75 8.55 0.79
CA LEU A 19 1.37 8.90 1.11
C LEU A 19 1.28 10.06 2.12
N ASP A 20 0.06 10.43 2.52
CA ASP A 20 -0.22 11.59 3.37
C ASP A 20 0.55 11.62 4.69
N ALA A 21 0.86 12.83 5.16
CA ALA A 21 1.62 13.07 6.40
C ALA A 21 1.07 12.34 7.65
N PRO A 22 -0.26 12.21 7.87
CA PRO A 22 -0.79 11.46 9.01
C PRO A 22 -0.41 9.98 9.00
N LEU A 23 -0.16 9.39 7.84
CA LEU A 23 0.17 7.97 7.71
C LEU A 23 1.64 7.66 8.06
N GLN A 24 2.50 8.68 8.09
CA GLN A 24 3.94 8.52 8.37
C GLN A 24 4.26 8.10 9.81
N GLN A 25 3.25 8.02 10.68
CA GLN A 25 3.37 7.42 12.01
C GLN A 25 3.52 5.90 11.98
N TYR A 26 3.14 5.24 10.87
CA TYR A 26 3.22 3.79 10.76
C TYR A 26 4.62 3.33 10.34
N SER A 27 5.09 2.25 10.96
CA SER A 27 6.36 1.62 10.61
C SER A 27 6.21 0.72 9.38
N PHE A 28 6.01 1.29 8.19
CA PHE A 28 5.76 0.54 6.95
C PHE A 28 6.83 -0.52 6.64
N SER A 29 8.11 -0.25 6.95
CA SER A 29 9.20 -1.21 6.77
C SER A 29 9.04 -2.50 7.60
N LYS A 30 8.27 -2.47 8.69
CA LYS A 30 7.98 -3.65 9.53
C LYS A 30 6.79 -4.47 9.03
N TRP A 31 6.02 -3.95 8.06
CA TRP A 31 4.87 -4.68 7.52
C TRP A 31 5.29 -5.79 6.55
N HIS A 32 6.52 -5.72 6.03
CA HIS A 32 7.10 -6.72 5.12
C HIS A 32 6.15 -7.13 3.98
N LEU A 33 5.45 -6.14 3.41
CA LEU A 33 4.53 -6.34 2.31
C LEU A 33 5.27 -6.39 0.99
N SER A 34 5.06 -7.44 0.21
CA SER A 34 5.44 -7.46 -1.20
C SER A 34 4.48 -6.61 -2.03
N GLY A 35 4.84 -6.31 -3.28
CA GLY A 35 3.93 -5.61 -4.17
C GLY A 35 2.61 -6.35 -4.41
N SER A 36 2.64 -7.68 -4.44
CA SER A 36 1.42 -8.50 -4.49
C SER A 36 0.57 -8.37 -3.23
N ASP A 37 1.19 -8.27 -2.06
CA ASP A 37 0.46 -8.01 -0.80
C ASP A 37 -0.18 -6.62 -0.79
N LEU A 38 0.52 -5.62 -1.34
CA LEU A 38 0.04 -4.25 -1.45
C LEU A 38 -1.22 -4.18 -2.34
N LEU A 39 -1.21 -4.83 -3.50
CA LEU A 39 -2.37 -4.85 -4.41
C LEU A 39 -3.59 -5.59 -3.83
N ASN A 40 -3.38 -6.49 -2.88
CA ASN A 40 -4.42 -7.26 -2.21
C ASN A 40 -4.69 -6.79 -0.78
N LEU A 41 -4.32 -5.54 -0.45
CA LEU A 41 -4.52 -4.99 0.89
C LEU A 41 -6.01 -4.81 1.18
N SER A 42 -6.40 -5.09 2.42
CA SER A 42 -7.78 -4.94 2.90
C SER A 42 -7.81 -4.25 4.25
N SER A 43 -8.97 -3.69 4.62
CA SER A 43 -9.19 -3.10 5.96
C SER A 43 -8.84 -4.07 7.08
N THR A 44 -9.29 -5.33 6.99
CA THR A 44 -8.94 -6.38 7.95
C THR A 44 -7.43 -6.63 8.06
N ARG A 45 -6.70 -6.56 6.93
CA ARG A 45 -5.24 -6.71 6.95
C ARG A 45 -4.56 -5.49 7.57
N LEU A 46 -5.05 -4.29 7.26
CA LEU A 46 -4.60 -3.04 7.85
C LEU A 46 -4.79 -3.00 9.37
N GLU A 47 -5.91 -3.50 9.88
CA GLU A 47 -6.13 -3.65 11.32
C GLU A 47 -5.11 -4.58 11.97
N LYS A 48 -4.78 -5.71 11.35
CA LYS A 48 -3.72 -6.63 11.83
C LYS A 48 -2.33 -6.01 11.80
N LEU A 49 -2.10 -5.02 10.93
CA LEU A 49 -0.87 -4.24 10.83
C LEU A 49 -0.85 -3.03 11.80
N GLY A 50 -1.90 -2.84 12.59
CA GLY A 50 -2.02 -1.79 13.61
C GLY A 50 -2.70 -0.50 13.13
N VAL A 51 -3.32 -0.50 11.95
CA VAL A 51 -4.06 0.65 11.41
C VAL A 51 -5.54 0.52 11.78
N HIS A 52 -5.92 1.02 12.96
CA HIS A 52 -7.32 0.93 13.44
C HIS A 52 -8.19 2.13 13.08
N LYS A 53 -7.59 3.27 12.70
CA LYS A 53 -8.35 4.47 12.33
C LYS A 53 -8.94 4.29 10.94
N ILE A 54 -10.27 4.29 10.83
CA ILE A 54 -10.98 4.13 9.56
C ILE A 54 -10.50 5.10 8.49
N GLY A 55 -10.38 6.40 8.82
CA GLY A 55 -9.87 7.38 7.85
C GLY A 55 -8.44 7.10 7.35
N HIS A 56 -7.58 6.45 8.17
CA HIS A 56 -6.26 6.04 7.69
C HIS A 56 -6.34 4.79 6.79
N GLN A 57 -7.25 3.87 7.09
CA GLN A 57 -7.50 2.72 6.23
C GLN A 57 -8.00 3.16 4.86
N GLU A 58 -8.95 4.09 4.82
CA GLU A 58 -9.51 4.65 3.58
C GLU A 58 -8.43 5.32 2.73
N LEU A 59 -7.59 6.19 3.31
CA LEU A 59 -6.49 6.84 2.57
C LEU A 59 -5.52 5.84 1.93
N ILE A 60 -5.15 4.78 2.67
CA ILE A 60 -4.24 3.76 2.15
C ILE A 60 -4.93 2.96 1.03
N LEU A 61 -6.18 2.52 1.25
CA LEU A 61 -6.92 1.71 0.28
C LEU A 61 -7.22 2.49 -1.00
N GLU A 62 -7.56 3.78 -0.92
CA GLU A 62 -7.77 4.65 -2.08
C GLU A 62 -6.46 4.81 -2.89
N ALA A 63 -5.32 4.98 -2.22
CA ALA A 63 -4.02 5.04 -2.89
C ALA A 63 -3.67 3.72 -3.59
N VAL A 64 -3.98 2.58 -2.97
CA VAL A 64 -3.79 1.25 -3.56
C VAL A 64 -4.71 1.05 -4.76
N GLU A 65 -5.98 1.47 -4.69
CA GLU A 65 -6.92 1.39 -5.81
C GLU A 65 -6.43 2.18 -7.03
N LYS A 66 -5.92 3.41 -6.80
CA LYS A 66 -5.31 4.22 -7.86
C LYS A 66 -4.07 3.55 -8.45
N LEU A 67 -3.23 2.95 -7.61
CA LEU A 67 -2.07 2.18 -8.07
C LEU A 67 -2.50 0.99 -8.93
N CYS A 68 -3.51 0.23 -8.50
CA CYS A 68 -4.10 -0.85 -9.28
C CYS A 68 -4.59 -0.35 -10.64
N ALA A 69 -5.39 0.72 -10.68
CA ALA A 69 -5.91 1.28 -11.92
C ALA A 69 -4.79 1.64 -12.91
N LEU A 70 -3.68 2.22 -12.43
CA LEU A 70 -2.51 2.52 -13.26
C LEU A 70 -1.80 1.25 -13.75
N THR A 71 -1.68 0.22 -12.91
CA THR A 71 -1.04 -1.04 -13.31
C THR A 71 -1.83 -1.81 -14.35
N TYR A 72 -3.17 -1.81 -14.26
CA TYR A 72 -4.03 -2.50 -15.21
C TYR A 72 -4.30 -1.66 -16.47
N SER A 73 -4.33 -0.33 -16.37
CA SER A 73 -4.51 0.56 -17.53
C SER A 73 -3.31 0.57 -18.48
N VAL A 74 -2.12 0.19 -18.03
CA VAL A 74 -0.89 0.13 -18.85
C VAL A 74 -0.70 -1.26 -19.48
N GLY A 75 -1.51 -2.25 -19.10
CA GLY A 75 -1.46 -3.62 -19.62
C GLY A 75 -2.56 -3.99 -20.63
N GLY A 76 -3.34 -3.01 -21.10
CA GLY A 76 -4.42 -3.18 -22.10
C GLY A 76 -4.06 -2.62 -23.46
#